data_AF-A0A1G8ZVD6-F1
#
_entry.id   AF-A0A1G8ZVD6-F1
#
_cell.length_a   1.000
_cell.length_b   1.000
_cell.length_c   1.000
_cell.angle_alpha   90.00
_cell.angle_beta   90.00
_cell.angle_gamma   90.00
#
_symmetry.space_group_name_H-M   'P 1'
#
loop_
_entity.id
_entity.type
_entity.pdbx_description
1 polymer ?
#
loop_
_entity_poly.entity_id
_entity_poly.type
_entity_poly.pdbx_seq_one_letter_code
_entity_poly.pdbx_strand_id
1 'polypeptide(L)'
;MFKKLRSQSEVHISLLLGLFFVVLGIFILFNTGRIRGTSDTSPVDEESIETVLDLINAFFLEVTNMLSIIIGGFPIIAGILLILFGVFMFKVGQTVRDTTKYDGFLSFFFLGLSLLLFVVTTVLMMQVYGWWAILFFIAFMVHLLYNIYNEYLNPKHRKEHYMIIMFFYGIAYFFTQNAVYSNIDESLNPTDVLSINMFFGLIWLLALLSLWVGVFLSKSKNLLKKPKARSAEEMSRSSKRGINKLNPNQYLGFSEEMYQFRNRLLKKAKDFIEIDIPSWLKVNYLELLLGFLVLVFILVEFNNRQGVFTEGYFRISQMNYIYEWINLFLTLTLAVLYMVFTVMNTWRNIHYNRQMIVIAALWLKLTVSLYITIFKDVELSLFILPFNIVLVILTTPLLLFSIFKEFNGGTTIDRDKKAQDGSTDR
;
A
#
# COMPACT_ATOMS: atom_id res chain seq x y z
N MET A 1 0.96 -23.57 10.29
CA MET A 1 0.99 -23.14 8.87
C MET A 1 1.62 -21.75 8.65
N PHE A 2 1.11 -20.67 9.27
CA PHE A 2 1.70 -19.31 9.16
C PHE A 2 3.17 -19.16 9.59
N LYS A 3 3.63 -19.95 10.57
CA LYS A 3 5.04 -19.94 11.03
C LYS A 3 6.02 -20.47 9.97
N LYS A 4 5.56 -21.38 9.10
CA LYS A 4 6.33 -21.99 8.01
C LYS A 4 6.38 -21.07 6.77
N LEU A 5 5.26 -20.38 6.48
CA LEU A 5 5.19 -19.30 5.48
C LEU A 5 6.13 -18.12 5.82
N ARG A 6 6.25 -17.80 7.12
CA ARG A 6 7.16 -16.74 7.59
C ARG A 6 8.64 -17.15 7.59
N SER A 7 8.96 -18.45 7.65
CA SER A 7 10.35 -18.92 7.76
C SER A 7 11.07 -19.06 6.42
N GLN A 8 10.39 -18.82 5.28
CA GLN A 8 10.95 -18.86 3.93
C GLN A 8 10.31 -17.81 3.02
N SER A 9 9.90 -16.67 3.59
CA SER A 9 9.17 -15.63 2.85
C SER A 9 9.94 -15.12 1.64
N GLU A 10 11.26 -15.01 1.76
CA GLU A 10 12.21 -14.61 0.73
C GLU A 10 12.26 -15.59 -0.44
N VAL A 11 12.17 -16.89 -0.18
CA VAL A 11 12.11 -17.93 -1.21
C VAL A 11 10.78 -17.82 -1.96
N HIS A 12 9.67 -17.76 -1.23
CA HIS A 12 8.34 -17.65 -1.84
C HIS A 12 8.17 -16.38 -2.67
N ILE A 13 8.68 -15.24 -2.19
CA ILE A 13 8.65 -13.98 -2.93
C ILE A 13 9.51 -14.07 -4.20
N SER A 14 10.70 -14.68 -4.12
CA SER A 14 11.56 -14.88 -5.29
C SER A 14 10.88 -15.75 -6.35
N LEU A 15 10.20 -16.82 -5.92
CA LEU A 15 9.41 -17.68 -6.81
C LEU A 15 8.21 -16.93 -7.42
N LEU A 16 7.51 -16.11 -6.63
CA LEU A 16 6.39 -15.31 -7.13
C LEU A 16 6.84 -14.29 -8.19
N LEU A 17 7.96 -13.58 -7.94
CA LEU A 17 8.56 -12.68 -8.92
C LEU A 17 8.95 -13.44 -10.19
N GLY A 18 9.58 -14.61 -10.06
CA GLY A 18 9.94 -15.45 -11.21
C GLY A 18 8.73 -15.87 -12.03
N LEU A 19 7.67 -16.35 -11.38
CA LEU A 19 6.41 -16.72 -12.03
C LEU A 19 5.79 -15.53 -12.76
N PHE A 20 5.73 -14.37 -12.11
CA PHE A 20 5.19 -13.16 -12.73
C PHE A 20 5.94 -12.78 -14.01
N PHE A 21 7.28 -12.73 -13.98
CA PHE A 21 8.07 -12.35 -15.16
C PHE A 21 8.00 -13.39 -16.28
N VAL A 22 7.92 -14.69 -15.96
CA VAL A 22 7.70 -15.74 -16.98
C VAL A 22 6.34 -15.57 -17.62
N VAL A 23 5.28 -15.42 -16.83
CA VAL A 23 3.90 -15.25 -17.35
C VAL A 23 3.79 -13.97 -18.18
N LEU A 24 4.35 -12.86 -17.70
CA LEU A 24 4.38 -11.60 -18.45
C LEU A 24 5.16 -11.72 -19.76
N GLY A 25 6.32 -12.39 -19.74
CA GLY A 25 7.12 -12.61 -20.95
C GLY A 25 6.40 -13.51 -21.97
N ILE A 26 5.75 -14.59 -21.52
CA ILE A 26 4.90 -15.44 -22.37
C ILE A 26 3.75 -14.62 -22.96
N PHE A 27 3.06 -13.84 -22.12
CA PHE A 27 1.97 -12.96 -22.54
C PHE A 27 2.40 -11.99 -23.65
N ILE A 28 3.58 -11.37 -23.51
CA ILE A 28 4.16 -10.48 -24.52
C ILE A 28 4.44 -11.23 -25.84
N LEU A 29 4.99 -12.45 -25.78
CA LEU A 29 5.27 -13.24 -26.98
C LEU A 29 4.01 -13.62 -27.76
N PHE A 30 2.93 -13.99 -27.06
CA PHE A 30 1.64 -14.28 -27.68
C PHE A 30 0.97 -13.04 -28.29
N ASN A 31 1.26 -11.84 -27.78
CA ASN A 31 0.65 -10.58 -28.23
C ASN A 31 1.58 -9.70 -29.09
N THR A 32 2.66 -10.26 -29.65
CA THR A 32 3.69 -9.51 -30.40
C THR A 32 3.16 -8.61 -31.51
N GLY A 33 2.18 -9.07 -32.30
CA GLY A 33 1.59 -8.29 -33.40
C GLY A 33 0.83 -7.05 -32.91
N ARG A 34 0.14 -7.16 -31.76
CA ARG A 34 -0.58 -6.05 -31.13
C ARG A 34 0.39 -5.04 -30.49
N ILE A 35 1.41 -5.54 -29.79
CA ILE A 35 2.44 -4.69 -29.16
C ILE A 35 3.24 -3.90 -30.20
N ARG A 36 3.40 -4.42 -31.43
CA ARG A 36 4.07 -3.69 -32.53
C ARG A 36 3.19 -2.64 -33.22
N GLY A 37 1.91 -2.54 -32.87
CA GLY A 37 0.97 -1.67 -33.59
C GLY A 37 0.69 -2.12 -35.03
N THR A 38 0.89 -3.41 -35.34
CA THR A 38 0.69 -3.98 -36.70
C THR A 38 -0.71 -4.55 -36.93
N SER A 39 -1.59 -4.48 -35.93
CA SER A 39 -3.00 -4.84 -36.03
C SER A 39 -3.83 -3.56 -36.13
N ASP A 40 -4.64 -3.41 -37.18
CA ASP A 40 -5.65 -2.36 -37.31
C ASP A 40 -6.54 -2.36 -36.05
N THR A 41 -6.41 -1.32 -35.23
CA THR A 41 -7.15 -1.18 -33.98
C THR A 41 -8.49 -0.53 -34.25
N SER A 42 -9.55 -1.34 -34.29
CA SER A 42 -10.84 -0.88 -33.81
C SER A 42 -10.79 -0.85 -32.28
N PRO A 43 -11.19 0.25 -31.61
CA PRO A 43 -11.41 0.22 -30.17
C PRO A 43 -12.40 -0.91 -29.84
N VAL A 44 -12.27 -1.54 -28.67
CA VAL A 44 -13.28 -2.51 -28.22
C VAL A 44 -14.56 -1.72 -28.03
N ASP A 45 -15.52 -1.96 -28.91
CA ASP A 45 -16.84 -1.36 -28.81
C ASP A 45 -17.47 -1.86 -27.50
N GLU A 46 -17.84 -0.96 -26.59
CA GLU A 46 -18.38 -1.33 -25.28
C GLU A 46 -19.65 -2.20 -25.41
N GLU A 47 -20.36 -2.07 -26.53
CA GLU A 47 -21.51 -2.91 -26.89
C GLU A 47 -21.15 -4.39 -27.11
N SER A 48 -19.88 -4.74 -27.31
CA SER A 48 -19.42 -6.11 -27.56
C SER A 48 -19.09 -6.92 -26.30
N ILE A 49 -19.09 -6.30 -25.11
CA ILE A 49 -18.74 -6.99 -23.86
C ILE A 49 -20.00 -7.65 -23.27
N GLU A 50 -20.27 -8.87 -23.71
CA GLU A 50 -21.43 -9.64 -23.26
C GLU A 50 -21.08 -10.69 -22.18
N THR A 51 -19.80 -11.05 -22.03
CA THR A 51 -19.37 -12.09 -21.09
C THR A 51 -18.18 -11.68 -20.20
N VAL A 52 -17.98 -12.42 -19.09
CA VAL A 52 -16.81 -12.24 -18.21
C VAL A 52 -15.49 -12.48 -18.95
N LEU A 53 -15.49 -13.33 -19.98
CA LEU A 53 -14.30 -13.55 -20.80
C LEU A 53 -13.98 -12.33 -21.65
N ASP A 54 -14.99 -11.61 -22.15
CA ASP A 54 -14.80 -10.36 -22.90
C ASP A 54 -14.23 -9.26 -22.01
N LEU A 55 -14.65 -9.18 -20.76
CA LEU A 55 -14.07 -8.29 -19.76
C LEU A 55 -12.58 -8.61 -19.50
N ILE A 56 -12.24 -9.90 -19.36
CA ILE A 56 -10.85 -10.34 -19.18
C ILE A 56 -10.02 -10.03 -20.44
N ASN A 57 -10.61 -10.20 -21.63
CA ASN A 57 -9.96 -9.86 -22.89
C ASN A 57 -9.73 -8.35 -23.03
N ALA A 58 -10.69 -7.51 -22.64
CA ALA A 58 -10.54 -6.06 -22.61
C ALA A 58 -9.43 -5.64 -21.63
N PHE A 59 -9.37 -6.27 -20.45
CA PHE A 59 -8.26 -6.08 -19.51
C PHE A 59 -6.90 -6.36 -20.14
N PHE A 60 -6.74 -7.51 -20.80
CA PHE A 60 -5.48 -7.88 -21.42
C PHE A 60 -5.15 -7.04 -22.65
N LEU A 61 -6.17 -6.54 -23.38
CA LEU A 61 -5.96 -5.60 -24.46
C LEU A 61 -5.35 -4.31 -23.93
N GLU A 62 -5.88 -3.77 -22.83
CA GLU A 62 -5.35 -2.54 -22.25
C GLU A 62 -3.94 -2.73 -21.68
N VAL A 63 -3.66 -3.87 -21.05
CA VAL A 63 -2.28 -4.25 -20.69
C VAL A 63 -1.37 -4.28 -21.91
N THR A 64 -1.85 -4.76 -23.06
CA THR A 64 -1.07 -4.80 -24.31
C THR A 64 -0.78 -3.40 -24.84
N ASN A 65 -1.76 -2.49 -24.79
CA ASN A 65 -1.61 -1.08 -25.18
C ASN A 65 -0.55 -0.38 -24.32
N MET A 66 -0.61 -0.54 -23.00
CA MET A 66 0.40 -0.01 -22.09
C MET A 66 1.80 -0.56 -22.37
N LEU A 67 1.91 -1.88 -22.61
CA LEU A 67 3.19 -2.54 -22.87
C LEU A 67 3.81 -2.12 -24.21
N SER A 68 2.99 -1.82 -25.23
CA SER A 68 3.42 -1.27 -26.54
C SER A 68 4.34 -0.07 -26.40
N ILE A 69 4.05 0.83 -25.44
CA ILE A 69 4.78 2.08 -25.30
C ILE A 69 6.19 1.87 -24.73
N ILE A 70 6.36 0.91 -23.81
CA ILE A 70 7.68 0.60 -23.24
C ILE A 70 8.51 -0.33 -24.14
N ILE A 71 7.85 -1.31 -24.75
CA ILE A 71 8.52 -2.37 -25.50
C ILE A 71 8.78 -1.96 -26.96
N GLY A 72 7.88 -1.16 -27.54
CA GLY A 72 7.95 -0.68 -28.91
C GLY A 72 8.07 -1.81 -29.94
N GLY A 73 9.04 -1.68 -30.85
CA GLY A 73 9.22 -2.59 -31.99
C GLY A 73 9.80 -3.98 -31.67
N PHE A 74 10.24 -4.23 -30.43
CA PHE A 74 10.99 -5.45 -30.08
C PHE A 74 10.32 -6.36 -29.04
N PRO A 75 9.01 -6.70 -29.16
CA PRO A 75 8.32 -7.55 -28.18
C PRO A 75 8.87 -8.96 -28.08
N ILE A 76 9.40 -9.51 -29.17
CA ILE A 76 10.03 -10.83 -29.16
C ILE A 76 11.25 -10.84 -28.22
N ILE A 77 12.13 -9.84 -28.36
CA ILE A 77 13.33 -9.73 -27.53
C ILE A 77 12.94 -9.48 -26.08
N ALA A 78 12.02 -8.54 -25.83
CA ALA A 78 11.55 -8.22 -24.49
C ALA A 78 10.91 -9.45 -23.80
N GLY A 79 10.05 -10.19 -24.50
CA GLY A 79 9.41 -11.39 -23.98
C GLY A 79 10.42 -12.48 -23.60
N ILE A 80 11.39 -12.75 -24.48
CA ILE A 80 12.48 -13.71 -24.20
C ILE A 80 13.31 -13.27 -22.98
N LEU A 81 13.70 -11.99 -22.91
CA LEU A 81 14.48 -11.46 -21.80
C LEU A 81 13.72 -11.55 -20.47
N LEU A 82 12.41 -11.28 -20.46
CA LEU A 82 11.58 -11.42 -19.26
C LEU A 82 11.43 -12.86 -18.81
N ILE A 83 11.27 -13.81 -19.74
CA ILE A 83 11.25 -15.25 -19.40
C ILE A 83 12.60 -15.67 -18.81
N LEU A 84 13.71 -15.30 -19.44
CA LEU A 84 15.05 -15.60 -18.94
C LEU A 84 15.27 -15.00 -17.55
N PHE A 85 14.81 -13.76 -17.34
CA PHE A 85 14.85 -13.10 -16.04
C PHE A 85 13.99 -13.83 -15.00
N GLY A 86 12.79 -14.28 -15.37
CA GLY A 86 11.93 -15.06 -14.48
C GLY A 86 12.52 -16.41 -14.09
N VAL A 87 13.15 -17.12 -15.04
CA VAL A 87 13.91 -18.35 -14.76
C VAL A 87 15.11 -18.07 -13.86
N PHE A 88 15.82 -16.97 -14.09
CA PHE A 88 16.89 -16.51 -13.21
C PHE A 88 16.38 -16.25 -11.78
N MET A 89 15.20 -15.65 -11.61
CA MET A 89 14.58 -15.44 -10.30
C MET A 89 14.26 -16.75 -9.56
N PHE A 90 13.88 -17.82 -10.27
CA PHE A 90 13.75 -19.14 -9.64
C PHE A 90 15.09 -19.66 -9.09
N LYS A 91 16.18 -19.46 -9.84
CA LYS A 91 17.54 -19.80 -9.38
C LYS A 91 17.99 -18.94 -8.20
N VAL A 92 17.63 -17.65 -8.18
CA VAL A 92 17.83 -16.78 -7.00
C VAL A 92 17.08 -17.34 -5.80
N GLY A 93 15.82 -17.74 -5.95
CA GLY A 93 15.03 -18.36 -4.87
C GLY A 93 15.66 -19.64 -4.31
N GLN A 94 16.20 -20.51 -5.19
CA GLN A 94 16.96 -21.68 -4.76
C GLN A 94 18.25 -21.29 -4.02
N THR A 95 18.99 -20.31 -4.54
CA THR A 95 20.23 -19.84 -3.91
C THR A 95 19.99 -19.30 -2.51
N VAL A 96 18.93 -18.49 -2.32
CA VAL A 96 18.52 -17.96 -1.01
C VAL A 96 18.16 -19.10 -0.04
N ARG A 97 17.54 -20.17 -0.53
CA ARG A 97 17.18 -21.33 0.29
C ARG A 97 18.42 -22.13 0.72
N ASP A 98 19.38 -22.28 -0.17
CA ASP A 98 20.47 -23.25 -0.03
C ASP A 98 21.72 -22.64 0.61
N THR A 99 21.92 -21.30 0.54
CA THR A 99 23.09 -20.64 1.16
C THR A 99 22.86 -19.18 1.56
N THR A 100 23.52 -18.76 2.65
CA THR A 100 23.54 -17.36 3.12
C THR A 100 24.78 -16.58 2.65
N LYS A 101 25.65 -17.20 1.83
CA LYS A 101 26.91 -16.57 1.39
C LYS A 101 26.67 -15.29 0.59
N TYR A 102 25.59 -15.24 -0.19
CA TYR A 102 25.31 -14.18 -1.16
C TYR A 102 24.31 -13.13 -0.67
N ASP A 103 23.83 -13.19 0.59
CA ASP A 103 22.76 -12.32 1.09
C ASP A 103 23.04 -10.82 0.94
N GLY A 104 24.30 -10.40 1.04
CA GLY A 104 24.67 -9.00 0.85
C GLY A 104 24.44 -8.53 -0.59
N PHE A 105 24.93 -9.30 -1.57
CA PHE A 105 24.71 -8.99 -2.99
C PHE A 105 23.22 -9.10 -3.36
N LEU A 106 22.56 -10.16 -2.90
CA LEU A 106 21.13 -10.38 -3.14
C LEU A 106 20.28 -9.27 -2.52
N SER A 107 20.66 -8.75 -1.34
CA SER A 107 20.01 -7.59 -0.73
C SER A 107 20.02 -6.37 -1.67
N PHE A 108 21.19 -6.00 -2.21
CA PHE A 108 21.30 -4.89 -3.16
C PHE A 108 20.54 -5.17 -4.46
N PHE A 109 20.59 -6.41 -4.95
CA PHE A 109 19.81 -6.83 -6.12
C PHE A 109 18.30 -6.63 -5.91
N PHE A 110 17.73 -7.10 -4.79
CA PHE A 110 16.30 -6.96 -4.50
C PHE A 110 15.88 -5.50 -4.22
N LEU A 111 16.76 -4.70 -3.61
CA LEU A 111 16.54 -3.25 -3.47
C LEU A 111 16.53 -2.54 -4.83
N GLY A 112 17.49 -2.86 -5.70
CA GLY A 112 17.56 -2.33 -7.05
C GLY A 112 16.38 -2.77 -7.92
N LEU A 113 15.97 -4.04 -7.82
CA LEU A 113 14.80 -4.58 -8.51
C LEU A 113 13.51 -3.88 -8.06
N SER A 114 13.38 -3.62 -6.76
CA SER A 114 12.23 -2.89 -6.21
C SER A 114 12.14 -1.47 -6.77
N LEU A 115 13.27 -0.75 -6.83
CA LEU A 115 13.34 0.58 -7.42
C LEU A 115 13.02 0.55 -8.92
N LEU A 116 13.61 -0.40 -9.67
CA LEU A 116 13.38 -0.56 -11.10
C LEU A 116 11.90 -0.81 -11.40
N LEU A 117 11.28 -1.76 -10.69
CA LEU A 117 9.86 -2.06 -10.82
C LEU A 117 9.00 -0.81 -10.58
N PHE A 118 9.33 -0.03 -9.54
CA PHE A 118 8.55 1.16 -9.24
C PHE A 118 8.75 2.29 -10.27
N VAL A 119 9.97 2.47 -10.80
CA VAL A 119 10.26 3.41 -11.90
C VAL A 119 9.44 3.04 -13.13
N VAL A 120 9.46 1.76 -13.53
CA VAL A 120 8.66 1.28 -14.66
C VAL A 120 7.17 1.53 -14.43
N THR A 121 6.66 1.24 -13.24
CA THR A 121 5.26 1.55 -12.88
C THR A 121 4.96 3.05 -12.99
N THR A 122 5.86 3.92 -12.50
CA THR A 122 5.65 5.38 -12.58
C THR A 122 5.63 5.87 -14.03
N VAL A 123 6.51 5.34 -14.88
CA VAL A 123 6.53 5.67 -16.32
C VAL A 123 5.21 5.27 -16.99
N LEU A 124 4.68 4.09 -16.68
CA LEU A 124 3.37 3.67 -17.20
C LEU A 124 2.23 4.52 -16.63
N MET A 125 2.25 4.80 -15.32
CA MET A 125 1.26 5.65 -14.66
C MET A 125 1.18 7.05 -15.25
N MET A 126 2.29 7.60 -15.77
CA MET A 126 2.28 8.92 -16.41
C MET A 126 1.35 9.01 -17.62
N GLN A 127 1.05 7.90 -18.28
CA GLN A 127 0.13 7.90 -19.42
C GLN A 127 -1.32 8.19 -19.00
N VAL A 128 -1.68 7.70 -17.81
CA VAL A 128 -3.07 7.72 -17.34
C VAL A 128 -3.30 8.83 -16.34
N TYR A 129 -2.35 9.04 -15.44
CA TYR A 129 -2.44 10.05 -14.36
C TYR A 129 -1.65 11.32 -14.67
N GLY A 130 -0.95 11.38 -15.81
CA GLY A 130 -0.07 12.49 -16.16
C GLY A 130 1.09 12.67 -15.19
N TRP A 131 1.53 13.92 -15.04
CA TRP A 131 2.63 14.29 -14.13
C TRP A 131 2.35 13.98 -12.65
N TRP A 132 1.08 13.79 -12.25
CA TRP A 132 0.72 13.43 -10.89
C TRP A 132 1.25 12.04 -10.48
N ALA A 133 1.56 11.16 -11.44
CA ALA A 133 2.21 9.87 -11.19
C ALA A 133 3.54 9.99 -10.43
N ILE A 134 4.27 11.11 -10.58
CA ILE A 134 5.53 11.35 -9.86
C ILE A 134 5.33 11.35 -8.34
N LEU A 135 4.16 11.77 -7.84
CA LEU A 135 3.88 11.76 -6.41
C LEU A 135 3.94 10.34 -5.83
N PHE A 136 3.54 9.32 -6.59
CA PHE A 136 3.71 7.92 -6.18
C PHE A 136 5.19 7.52 -6.09
N PHE A 137 6.03 7.99 -7.01
CA PHE A 137 7.47 7.79 -6.95
C PHE A 137 8.09 8.42 -5.71
N ILE A 138 7.72 9.66 -5.40
CA ILE A 138 8.16 10.34 -4.18
C ILE A 138 7.71 9.57 -2.93
N ALA A 139 6.44 9.15 -2.87
CA ALA A 139 5.92 8.37 -1.75
C ALA A 139 6.67 7.04 -1.56
N PHE A 140 6.97 6.36 -2.67
CA PHE A 140 7.77 5.14 -2.63
C PHE A 140 9.21 5.37 -2.21
N MET A 141 9.85 6.46 -2.64
CA MET A 141 11.20 6.81 -2.18
C MET A 141 11.24 7.03 -0.66
N VAL A 142 10.26 7.73 -0.10
CA VAL A 142 10.13 7.89 1.36
C VAL A 142 9.96 6.52 2.04
N HIS A 143 9.13 5.65 1.48
CA HIS A 143 8.90 4.30 2.01
C HIS A 143 10.16 3.40 1.93
N LEU A 144 10.91 3.49 0.83
CA LEU A 144 12.18 2.79 0.62
C LEU A 144 13.23 3.26 1.63
N LEU A 145 13.42 4.58 1.76
CA LEU A 145 14.35 5.18 2.71
C LEU A 145 14.01 4.79 4.15
N TYR A 146 12.74 4.83 4.52
CA TYR A 146 12.29 4.35 5.83
C TYR A 146 12.68 2.89 6.06
N ASN A 147 12.41 2.00 5.10
CA ASN A 147 12.69 0.58 5.27
C ASN A 147 14.19 0.27 5.38
N ILE A 148 15.04 1.02 4.68
CA ILE A 148 16.51 0.91 4.76
C ILE A 148 17.02 1.45 6.11
N TYR A 149 16.55 2.62 6.55
CA TYR A 149 17.10 3.33 7.72
C TYR A 149 16.32 3.14 9.03
N ASN A 150 15.27 2.32 9.07
CA ASN A 150 14.41 2.14 10.26
C ASN A 150 15.16 1.75 11.55
N GLU A 151 16.36 1.17 11.46
CA GLU A 151 17.18 0.81 12.63
C GLU A 151 17.98 2.00 13.19
N TYR A 152 18.21 3.02 12.38
CA TYR A 152 18.82 4.28 12.82
C TYR A 152 17.78 5.23 13.43
N LEU A 153 16.55 5.16 12.93
CA LEU A 153 15.42 5.95 13.42
C LEU A 153 15.04 5.60 14.86
N ASN A 154 14.58 6.60 15.61
CA ASN A 154 14.17 6.40 17.00
C ASN A 154 12.97 5.43 17.08
N PRO A 155 13.11 4.25 17.70
CA PRO A 155 12.04 3.26 17.76
C PRO A 155 10.81 3.75 18.54
N LYS A 156 10.95 4.77 19.41
CA LYS A 156 9.83 5.38 20.12
C LYS A 156 8.84 6.09 19.20
N HIS A 157 9.28 6.50 18.01
CA HIS A 157 8.44 7.24 17.04
C HIS A 157 8.06 6.41 15.80
N ARG A 158 8.02 5.08 15.92
CA ARG A 158 7.65 4.19 14.79
C ARG A 158 6.27 4.50 14.21
N LYS A 159 5.33 4.91 15.06
CA LYS A 159 3.98 5.29 14.65
C LYS A 159 4.03 6.50 13.71
N GLU A 160 4.77 7.53 14.12
CA GLU A 160 4.94 8.76 13.35
C GLU A 160 5.64 8.49 12.02
N HIS A 161 6.60 7.56 11.97
CA HIS A 161 7.20 7.15 10.70
C HIS A 161 6.18 6.55 9.73
N TYR A 162 5.30 5.66 10.21
CA TYR A 162 4.22 5.13 9.38
C TYR A 162 3.23 6.22 8.95
N MET A 163 2.93 7.18 9.82
CA MET A 163 2.08 8.33 9.47
C MET A 163 2.68 9.16 8.34
N ILE A 164 3.98 9.42 8.36
CA ILE A 164 4.67 10.14 7.28
C ILE A 164 4.53 9.38 5.95
N ILE A 165 4.80 8.07 5.95
CA ILE A 165 4.66 7.24 4.74
C ILE A 165 3.22 7.32 4.21
N MET A 166 2.22 7.14 5.08
CA MET A 166 0.81 7.22 4.69
C MET A 166 0.42 8.61 4.17
N PHE A 167 0.98 9.68 4.73
CA PHE A 167 0.71 11.04 4.28
C PHE A 167 1.17 11.25 2.83
N PHE A 168 2.38 10.81 2.48
CA PHE A 168 2.86 10.92 1.09
C PHE A 168 2.03 10.07 0.12
N TYR A 169 1.68 8.82 0.49
CA TYR A 169 0.77 8.02 -0.33
C TYR A 169 -0.64 8.62 -0.40
N GLY A 170 -1.09 9.31 0.66
CA GLY A 170 -2.38 9.97 0.71
C GLY A 170 -2.48 11.15 -0.26
N ILE A 171 -1.43 11.97 -0.31
CA ILE A 171 -1.29 13.04 -1.30
C ILE A 171 -1.26 12.45 -2.71
N ALA A 172 -0.42 11.44 -2.95
CA ALA A 172 -0.30 10.81 -4.26
C ALA A 172 -1.65 10.26 -4.75
N TYR A 173 -2.37 9.55 -3.87
CA TYR A 173 -3.69 9.02 -4.19
C TYR A 173 -4.72 10.13 -4.46
N PHE A 174 -4.81 11.17 -3.63
CA PHE A 174 -5.76 12.27 -3.84
C PHE A 174 -5.59 12.93 -5.22
N PHE A 175 -4.36 13.30 -5.58
CA PHE A 175 -4.10 13.98 -6.85
C PHE A 175 -4.29 13.07 -8.07
N THR A 176 -3.81 11.82 -7.99
CA THR A 176 -3.99 10.88 -9.11
C THR A 176 -5.43 10.47 -9.32
N GLN A 177 -6.21 10.26 -8.25
CA GLN A 177 -7.65 10.01 -8.40
C GLN A 177 -8.35 11.21 -9.03
N ASN A 178 -8.08 12.44 -8.56
CA ASN A 178 -8.68 13.62 -9.17
C ASN A 178 -8.32 13.76 -10.66
N ALA A 179 -7.08 13.42 -11.05
CA ALA A 179 -6.66 13.38 -12.44
C ALA A 179 -7.42 12.31 -13.25
N VAL A 180 -7.55 11.09 -12.73
CA VAL A 180 -8.30 10.00 -13.36
C VAL A 180 -9.73 10.41 -13.63
N TYR A 181 -10.45 10.89 -12.62
CA TYR A 181 -11.85 11.26 -12.78
C TYR A 181 -12.05 12.47 -13.68
N SER A 182 -11.05 13.35 -13.82
CA SER A 182 -11.10 14.44 -14.82
C SER A 182 -10.88 13.95 -16.25
N ASN A 183 -10.18 12.84 -16.44
CA ASN A 183 -9.83 12.31 -17.77
C ASN A 183 -10.85 11.27 -18.28
N ILE A 184 -11.61 10.63 -17.38
CA ILE A 184 -12.66 9.67 -17.74
C ILE A 184 -13.76 10.33 -18.58
N ASP A 185 -14.17 11.55 -18.23
CA ASP A 185 -15.25 12.24 -18.97
C ASP A 185 -14.84 12.75 -20.36
N GLU A 186 -13.52 12.87 -20.61
CA GLU A 186 -13.00 13.48 -21.85
C GLU A 186 -12.40 12.45 -22.85
N SER A 187 -11.93 11.28 -22.40
CA SER A 187 -11.16 10.37 -23.30
C SER A 187 -10.92 8.92 -22.87
N LEU A 188 -11.22 8.52 -21.63
CA LEU A 188 -10.86 7.19 -21.10
C LEU A 188 -12.08 6.38 -20.68
N ASN A 189 -12.23 5.16 -21.20
CA ASN A 189 -13.30 4.27 -20.79
C ASN A 189 -13.03 3.74 -19.37
N PRO A 190 -14.06 3.54 -18.52
CA PRO A 190 -13.86 3.01 -17.16
C PRO A 190 -13.27 1.60 -17.09
N THR A 191 -13.41 0.79 -18.16
CA THR A 191 -12.69 -0.49 -18.32
C THR A 191 -11.18 -0.31 -18.28
N ASP A 192 -10.71 0.73 -18.96
CA ASP A 192 -9.29 1.00 -19.16
C ASP A 192 -8.69 1.39 -17.81
N VAL A 193 -9.34 2.33 -17.12
CA VAL A 193 -8.95 2.78 -15.78
C VAL A 193 -8.88 1.63 -14.78
N LEU A 194 -9.89 0.75 -14.76
CA LEU A 194 -9.90 -0.41 -13.89
C LEU A 194 -8.71 -1.34 -14.15
N SER A 195 -8.48 -1.64 -15.43
CA SER A 195 -7.46 -2.59 -15.88
C SER A 195 -6.05 -2.08 -15.60
N ILE A 196 -5.83 -0.80 -15.92
CA ILE A 196 -4.64 -0.03 -15.60
C ILE A 196 -4.38 -0.06 -14.08
N ASN A 197 -5.37 0.29 -13.26
CA ASN A 197 -5.24 0.35 -11.80
C ASN A 197 -4.87 -1.02 -11.21
N MET A 198 -5.49 -2.10 -11.71
CA MET A 198 -5.18 -3.47 -11.28
C MET A 198 -3.76 -3.87 -11.67
N PHE A 199 -3.34 -3.57 -12.90
CA PHE A 199 -1.98 -3.86 -13.37
C PHE A 199 -0.92 -3.11 -12.54
N PHE A 200 -1.14 -1.82 -12.29
CA PHE A 200 -0.25 -1.01 -11.45
C PHE A 200 -0.23 -1.48 -10.00
N GLY A 201 -1.38 -1.84 -9.44
CA GLY A 201 -1.47 -2.42 -8.09
C GLY A 201 -0.66 -3.71 -7.96
N LEU A 202 -0.69 -4.57 -8.99
CA LEU A 202 0.09 -5.80 -9.05
C LEU A 202 1.60 -5.53 -9.06
N ILE A 203 2.10 -4.68 -9.97
CA ILE A 203 3.54 -4.37 -10.04
C ILE A 203 3.98 -3.65 -8.77
N TRP A 204 3.16 -2.73 -8.24
CA TRP A 204 3.45 -2.06 -6.98
C TRP A 204 3.61 -3.04 -5.81
N LEU A 205 2.72 -4.03 -5.70
CA LEU A 205 2.82 -5.09 -4.70
C LEU A 205 4.10 -5.91 -4.87
N LEU A 206 4.47 -6.27 -6.11
CA LEU A 206 5.72 -6.98 -6.39
C LEU A 206 6.96 -6.14 -6.04
N ALA A 207 6.93 -4.83 -6.29
CA ALA A 207 7.99 -3.91 -5.89
C ALA A 207 8.15 -3.88 -4.36
N LEU A 208 7.05 -3.83 -3.59
CA LEU A 208 7.07 -3.87 -2.13
C LEU A 208 7.55 -5.22 -1.58
N LEU A 209 7.17 -6.33 -2.22
CA LEU A 209 7.69 -7.66 -1.86
C LEU A 209 9.19 -7.76 -2.13
N SER A 210 9.67 -7.23 -3.26
CA SER A 210 11.10 -7.15 -3.56
C SER A 210 11.84 -6.30 -2.50
N LEU A 211 11.29 -5.14 -2.12
CA LEU A 211 11.84 -4.30 -1.05
C LEU A 211 11.95 -5.06 0.26
N TRP A 212 10.90 -5.79 0.63
CA TRP A 212 10.86 -6.60 1.85
C TRP A 212 12.01 -7.61 1.89
N VAL A 213 12.24 -8.36 0.80
CA VAL A 213 13.35 -9.32 0.70
C VAL A 213 14.69 -8.62 0.77
N GLY A 214 14.87 -7.52 0.03
CA GLY A 214 16.11 -6.75 0.05
C GLY A 214 16.49 -6.27 1.45
N VAL A 215 15.54 -5.72 2.20
CA VAL A 215 15.74 -5.25 3.58
C VAL A 215 15.99 -6.41 4.54
N PHE A 216 15.24 -7.51 4.41
CA PHE A 216 15.40 -8.70 5.25
C PHE A 216 16.81 -9.28 5.14
N LEU A 217 17.30 -9.47 3.91
CA LEU A 217 18.64 -9.98 3.65
C LEU A 217 19.72 -9.02 4.17
N SER A 218 19.53 -7.71 4.01
CA SER A 218 20.47 -6.71 4.52
C SER A 218 20.65 -6.76 6.05
N LYS A 219 19.54 -6.97 6.76
CA LYS A 219 19.51 -7.09 8.22
C LYS A 219 20.13 -8.39 8.71
N SER A 220 20.03 -9.47 7.93
CA SER A 220 20.65 -10.75 8.26
C SER A 220 22.19 -10.65 8.31
N LYS A 221 22.79 -9.84 7.43
CA LYS A 221 24.24 -9.57 7.38
C LYS A 221 24.70 -8.40 8.23
N ASN A 222 23.80 -7.81 9.02
CA ASN A 222 24.07 -6.61 9.83
C ASN A 222 24.58 -5.41 9.01
N LEU A 223 24.35 -5.36 7.69
CA LEU A 223 24.86 -4.29 6.82
C LEU A 223 24.24 -2.93 7.15
N LEU A 224 22.97 -2.95 7.59
CA LEU A 224 22.20 -1.78 7.99
C LEU A 224 22.05 -1.64 9.51
N LYS A 225 22.67 -2.53 10.30
CA LYS A 225 22.61 -2.45 11.76
C LYS A 225 23.51 -1.35 12.28
N LYS A 226 22.96 -0.52 13.18
CA LYS A 226 23.76 0.44 13.94
C LYS A 226 24.89 -0.33 14.66
N PRO A 227 26.16 0.07 14.49
CA PRO A 227 27.26 -0.58 15.21
C PRO A 227 26.99 -0.47 16.72
N LYS A 228 27.15 -1.59 17.45
CA LYS A 228 27.07 -1.56 18.92
C LYS A 228 28.04 -0.49 19.42
N ALA A 229 27.58 0.40 20.30
CA ALA A 229 28.45 1.34 20.97
C ALA A 229 29.54 0.51 21.69
N ARG A 230 30.77 0.58 21.17
CA ARG A 230 31.94 0.05 21.88
C ARG A 230 32.05 0.82 23.19
N SER A 231 32.39 0.12 24.28
CA SER A 231 32.57 0.74 25.60
C SER A 231 33.55 1.92 25.48
N ALA A 232 33.34 2.94 26.31
CA ALA A 232 34.11 4.19 26.26
C ALA A 232 35.65 3.98 26.33
N GLU A 233 36.11 2.84 26.83
CA GLU A 233 37.53 2.45 26.91
C GLU A 233 38.15 2.05 25.56
N GLU A 234 37.38 1.57 24.57
CA GLU A 234 37.91 1.18 23.25
C GLU A 234 38.07 2.37 22.29
N MET A 235 37.61 3.56 22.69
CA MET A 235 37.76 4.81 21.91
C MET A 235 39.11 5.50 22.19
N SER A 236 40.20 4.74 22.24
CA SER A 236 41.55 5.31 22.28
C SER A 236 42.04 5.62 20.86
N ARG A 237 42.05 6.91 20.54
CA ARG A 237 42.87 7.61 19.52
C ARG A 237 42.67 7.27 18.02
N SER A 238 42.02 6.18 17.63
CA SER A 238 41.73 5.87 16.21
C SER A 238 40.42 6.48 15.68
N SER A 239 39.50 6.89 16.57
CA SER A 239 38.14 7.35 16.22
C SER A 239 38.02 8.81 15.76
N LYS A 240 39.07 9.64 15.92
CA LYS A 240 38.97 11.09 15.65
C LYS A 240 38.92 11.48 14.17
N ARG A 241 39.20 10.57 13.22
CA ARG A 241 39.26 10.88 11.77
C ARG A 241 38.15 10.26 10.91
N GLY A 242 37.21 9.52 11.48
CA GLY A 242 36.21 8.75 10.69
C GLY A 242 34.76 8.77 11.18
N ILE A 243 34.44 9.48 12.27
CA ILE A 243 33.09 9.52 12.88
C ILE A 243 32.42 10.89 12.67
N ASN A 244 32.59 11.49 11.49
CA ASN A 244 31.59 12.40 10.94
C ASN A 244 30.72 11.65 9.92
N LYS A 245 30.36 10.39 10.25
CA LYS A 245 29.39 9.62 9.47
C LYS A 245 28.00 10.15 9.80
N LEU A 246 27.43 10.90 8.85
CA LEU A 246 26.02 11.31 8.73
C LEU A 246 25.13 10.62 9.76
N ASN A 247 24.68 11.34 10.79
CA ASN A 247 23.69 10.83 11.74
C ASN A 247 22.33 10.88 11.02
N PRO A 248 21.74 9.74 10.58
CA PRO A 248 20.51 9.79 9.80
C PRO A 248 19.36 10.42 10.58
N ASN A 249 19.39 10.42 11.92
CA ASN A 249 18.41 11.12 12.74
C ASN A 249 18.45 12.65 12.64
N GLN A 250 19.57 13.25 12.20
CA GLN A 250 19.63 14.69 11.94
C GLN A 250 18.97 15.07 10.61
N TYR A 251 18.96 14.17 9.62
CA TYR A 251 18.44 14.42 8.27
C TYR A 251 17.07 13.77 8.00
N LEU A 252 16.73 12.72 8.75
CA LEU A 252 15.45 11.99 8.70
C LEU A 252 14.66 12.16 10.01
N GLY A 253 15.03 13.15 10.84
CA GLY A 253 14.46 13.46 12.16
C GLY A 253 13.05 14.05 12.15
N PHE A 254 12.34 14.01 11.01
CA PHE A 254 10.96 14.50 10.87
C PHE A 254 9.97 13.85 11.85
N SER A 255 10.33 12.72 12.47
CA SER A 255 9.46 12.05 13.43
C SER A 255 9.24 12.83 14.72
N GLU A 256 10.24 13.58 15.18
CA GLU A 256 10.10 14.43 16.37
C GLU A 256 9.18 15.62 16.06
N GLU A 257 9.37 16.26 14.91
CA GLU A 257 8.50 17.32 14.43
C GLU A 257 7.06 16.84 14.22
N MET A 258 6.90 15.65 13.63
CA MET A 258 5.60 15.00 13.43
C MET A 258 4.92 14.65 14.76
N TYR A 259 5.69 14.16 15.74
CA TYR A 259 5.22 13.91 17.10
C TYR A 259 4.74 15.20 17.77
N GLN A 260 5.51 16.29 17.66
CA GLN A 260 5.11 17.60 18.17
C GLN A 260 3.87 18.15 17.46
N PHE A 261 3.80 18.04 16.14
CA PHE A 261 2.62 18.45 15.37
C PHE A 261 1.37 17.66 15.79
N ARG A 262 1.47 16.32 15.90
CA ARG A 262 0.41 15.44 16.40
C ARG A 262 -0.05 15.92 17.77
N ASN A 263 0.87 16.19 18.70
CA ASN A 263 0.51 16.65 20.05
C ASN A 263 -0.11 18.05 20.07
N ARG A 264 0.32 18.95 19.18
CA ARG A 264 -0.32 20.27 19.00
C ARG A 264 -1.74 20.14 18.48
N LEU A 265 -1.97 19.27 17.50
CA LEU A 265 -3.33 18.99 16.99
C LEU A 265 -4.21 18.34 18.06
N LEU A 266 -3.68 17.36 18.81
CA LEU A 266 -4.38 16.74 19.92
C LEU A 266 -4.81 17.80 20.94
N LYS A 267 -3.89 18.69 21.31
CA LYS A 267 -4.19 19.79 22.24
C LYS A 267 -5.29 20.69 21.69
N LYS A 268 -5.17 21.17 20.45
CA LYS A 268 -6.21 21.98 19.81
C LYS A 268 -7.55 21.27 19.71
N ALA A 269 -7.57 19.97 19.42
CA ALA A 269 -8.80 19.19 19.35
C ALA A 269 -9.45 19.01 20.74
N LYS A 270 -8.64 18.77 21.78
CA LYS A 270 -9.11 18.74 23.17
C LYS A 270 -9.68 20.10 23.59
N ASP A 271 -8.97 21.17 23.26
CA ASP A 271 -9.38 22.54 23.55
C ASP A 271 -10.68 22.92 22.80
N PHE A 272 -10.89 22.42 21.57
CA PHE A 272 -12.10 22.66 20.78
C PHE A 272 -13.32 21.86 21.25
N ILE A 273 -13.11 20.62 21.71
CA ILE A 273 -14.22 19.73 22.08
C ILE A 273 -14.79 20.09 23.46
N GLU A 274 -14.05 20.79 24.33
CA GLU A 274 -14.41 21.26 25.69
C GLU A 274 -15.08 20.20 26.62
N ILE A 275 -15.20 18.95 26.17
CA ILE A 275 -15.87 17.84 26.83
C ILE A 275 -14.85 16.73 26.99
N ASP A 276 -14.47 16.44 28.23
CA ASP A 276 -13.71 15.24 28.55
C ASP A 276 -14.56 14.01 28.21
N ILE A 277 -14.02 13.11 27.38
CA ILE A 277 -14.66 11.82 27.10
C ILE A 277 -14.92 11.14 28.45
N PRO A 278 -16.17 10.78 28.78
CA PRO A 278 -16.48 10.22 30.09
C PRO A 278 -15.61 9.01 30.39
N SER A 279 -15.01 8.96 31.58
CA SER A 279 -14.05 7.93 31.98
C SER A 279 -14.59 6.49 31.91
N TRP A 280 -15.92 6.32 31.88
CA TRP A 280 -16.62 5.05 31.69
C TRP A 280 -16.68 4.56 30.23
N LEU A 281 -16.54 5.47 29.25
CA LEU A 281 -16.55 5.15 27.83
C LEU A 281 -15.15 4.81 27.34
N LYS A 282 -14.78 3.52 27.33
CA LYS A 282 -13.47 3.12 26.78
C LYS A 282 -13.45 3.39 25.28
N VAL A 283 -12.42 4.11 24.81
CA VAL A 283 -12.19 4.44 23.39
C VAL A 283 -12.28 3.21 22.47
N ASN A 284 -11.84 2.03 22.94
CA ASN A 284 -11.94 0.78 22.19
C ASN A 284 -13.40 0.38 21.86
N TYR A 285 -14.35 0.60 22.76
CA TYR A 285 -15.76 0.29 22.51
C TYR A 285 -16.39 1.29 21.54
N LEU A 286 -15.98 2.56 21.60
CA LEU A 286 -16.39 3.57 20.63
C LEU A 286 -15.82 3.26 19.22
N GLU A 287 -14.56 2.82 19.14
CA GLU A 287 -13.95 2.34 17.88
C GLU A 287 -14.73 1.16 17.29
N LEU A 288 -15.18 0.21 18.12
CA LEU A 288 -15.98 -0.93 17.67
C LEU A 288 -17.39 -0.51 17.23
N LEU A 289 -18.05 0.39 17.97
CA LEU A 289 -19.39 0.87 17.63
C LEU A 289 -19.37 1.65 16.31
N LEU A 290 -18.50 2.65 16.20
CA LEU A 290 -18.36 3.44 14.98
C LEU A 290 -17.89 2.58 13.80
N GLY A 291 -16.94 1.66 14.02
CA GLY A 291 -16.49 0.73 12.99
C GLY A 291 -17.61 -0.21 12.52
N PHE A 292 -18.47 -0.68 13.42
CA PHE A 292 -19.64 -1.48 13.08
C PHE A 292 -20.66 -0.66 12.28
N LEU A 293 -20.96 0.58 12.68
CA LEU A 293 -21.85 1.47 11.92
C LEU A 293 -21.33 1.70 10.49
N VAL A 294 -20.04 2.00 10.34
CA VAL A 294 -19.39 2.14 9.02
C VAL A 294 -19.59 0.87 8.17
N LEU A 295 -19.40 -0.31 8.77
CA LEU A 295 -19.58 -1.58 8.08
C LEU A 295 -21.06 -1.80 7.67
N VAL A 296 -22.02 -1.43 8.52
CA VAL A 296 -23.46 -1.49 8.18
C VAL A 296 -23.78 -0.60 6.99
N PHE A 297 -23.36 0.67 6.99
CA PHE A 297 -23.62 1.58 5.86
C PHE A 297 -22.99 1.07 4.55
N ILE A 298 -21.76 0.56 4.61
CA ILE A 298 -21.10 -0.03 3.42
C ILE A 298 -21.84 -1.29 2.95
N LEU A 299 -22.32 -2.14 3.87
CA LEU A 299 -23.11 -3.33 3.50
C LEU A 299 -24.47 -2.98 2.91
N VAL A 300 -25.13 -1.93 3.41
CA VAL A 300 -26.39 -1.44 2.83
C VAL A 300 -26.15 -0.94 1.41
N GLU A 301 -25.11 -0.13 1.18
CA GLU A 301 -24.75 0.30 -0.17
C GLU A 301 -24.40 -0.89 -1.07
N PHE A 302 -23.64 -1.85 -0.55
CA PHE A 302 -23.28 -3.05 -1.29
C PHE A 302 -24.51 -3.86 -1.67
N ASN A 303 -25.45 -4.04 -0.75
CA ASN A 303 -26.72 -4.72 -1.02
C ASN A 303 -27.57 -3.96 -2.06
N ASN A 304 -27.66 -2.64 -1.95
CA ASN A 304 -28.40 -1.81 -2.90
C ASN A 304 -27.83 -1.94 -4.32
N ARG A 305 -26.50 -1.90 -4.47
CA ARG A 305 -25.85 -2.09 -5.79
C ARG A 305 -25.90 -3.54 -6.26
N GLN A 306 -25.84 -4.52 -5.37
CA GLN A 306 -26.04 -5.94 -5.70
C GLN A 306 -27.45 -6.26 -6.20
N GLY A 307 -28.47 -5.55 -5.71
CA GLY A 307 -29.84 -5.62 -6.25
C GLY A 307 -29.87 -5.35 -7.75
N VAL A 308 -29.12 -4.34 -8.21
CA VAL A 308 -28.99 -4.00 -9.64
C VAL A 308 -28.35 -5.15 -10.45
N PHE A 309 -27.39 -5.88 -9.88
CA PHE A 309 -26.77 -7.05 -10.53
C PHE A 309 -27.67 -8.30 -10.56
N THR A 310 -28.54 -8.46 -9.55
CA THR A 310 -29.37 -9.67 -9.37
C THR A 310 -30.76 -9.56 -10.02
N GLU A 311 -31.27 -8.36 -10.24
CA GLU A 311 -32.57 -8.10 -10.88
C GLU A 311 -32.54 -8.17 -12.42
N GLY A 312 -31.41 -8.53 -13.03
CA GLY A 312 -31.34 -8.87 -14.46
C GLY A 312 -31.39 -7.69 -15.44
N TYR A 313 -31.37 -6.44 -14.95
CA TYR A 313 -31.22 -5.23 -15.77
C TYR A 313 -29.77 -4.93 -16.19
N PHE A 314 -28.81 -5.70 -15.65
CA PHE A 314 -27.39 -5.52 -15.90
C PHE A 314 -26.97 -6.15 -17.23
N ARG A 315 -26.50 -5.32 -18.17
CA ARG A 315 -25.69 -5.78 -19.31
C ARG A 315 -24.22 -5.56 -18.95
N ILE A 316 -23.37 -6.56 -19.22
CA ILE A 316 -21.92 -6.47 -18.96
C ILE A 316 -21.28 -5.29 -19.71
N SER A 317 -21.92 -4.81 -20.79
CA SER A 317 -21.54 -3.58 -21.51
C SER A 317 -21.60 -2.31 -20.66
N GLN A 318 -22.31 -2.29 -19.52
CA GLN A 318 -22.37 -1.12 -18.62
C GLN A 318 -21.17 -1.12 -17.64
N MET A 319 -19.97 -0.86 -18.17
CA MET A 319 -18.72 -1.01 -17.45
C MET A 319 -18.60 -0.13 -16.18
N ASN A 320 -19.26 1.03 -16.17
CA ASN A 320 -19.27 1.95 -15.03
C ASN A 320 -19.69 1.23 -13.73
N TYR A 321 -20.72 0.38 -13.81
CA TYR A 321 -21.18 -0.38 -12.65
C TYR A 321 -20.18 -1.43 -12.17
N ILE A 322 -19.40 -2.05 -13.08
CA ILE A 322 -18.34 -3.01 -12.70
C ILE A 322 -17.23 -2.29 -11.94
N TYR A 323 -16.80 -1.13 -12.45
CA TYR A 323 -15.78 -0.30 -11.81
C TYR A 323 -16.21 0.14 -10.39
N GLU A 324 -17.45 0.62 -10.25
CA GLU A 324 -18.03 0.99 -8.96
C GLU A 324 -18.12 -0.21 -8.02
N TRP A 325 -18.55 -1.37 -8.52
CA TRP A 325 -18.70 -2.57 -7.71
C TRP A 325 -17.37 -3.08 -7.16
N ILE A 326 -16.32 -3.13 -7.99
CA ILE A 326 -14.97 -3.52 -7.54
C ILE A 326 -14.44 -2.52 -6.51
N ASN A 327 -14.65 -1.22 -6.75
CA ASN A 327 -14.26 -0.22 -5.78
C ASN A 327 -15.03 -0.37 -4.46
N LEU A 328 -16.33 -0.67 -4.48
CA LEU A 328 -17.15 -0.84 -3.30
C LEU A 328 -16.75 -2.11 -2.54
N PHE A 329 -16.45 -3.19 -3.27
CA PHE A 329 -15.89 -4.42 -2.71
C PHE A 329 -14.55 -4.18 -2.00
N LEU A 330 -13.66 -3.35 -2.59
CA LEU A 330 -12.40 -2.98 -1.94
C LEU A 330 -12.64 -2.12 -0.69
N THR A 331 -13.63 -1.22 -0.70
CA THR A 331 -14.03 -0.43 0.47
C THR A 331 -14.58 -1.33 1.59
N LEU A 332 -15.44 -2.30 1.25
CA LEU A 332 -15.94 -3.30 2.18
C LEU A 332 -14.82 -4.13 2.78
N THR A 333 -13.86 -4.57 1.95
CA THR A 333 -12.68 -5.31 2.41
C THR A 333 -11.87 -4.52 3.43
N LEU A 334 -11.64 -3.22 3.18
CA LEU A 334 -10.96 -2.33 4.14
C LEU A 334 -11.74 -2.17 5.44
N ALA A 335 -13.07 -2.01 5.39
CA ALA A 335 -13.90 -1.91 6.58
C ALA A 335 -13.90 -3.19 7.42
N VAL A 336 -13.99 -4.36 6.78
CA VAL A 336 -13.87 -5.67 7.45
C VAL A 336 -12.49 -5.84 8.09
N LEU A 337 -11.41 -5.52 7.35
CA LEU A 337 -10.06 -5.59 7.89
C LEU A 337 -9.87 -4.65 9.08
N TYR A 338 -10.43 -3.44 9.02
CA TYR A 338 -10.40 -2.51 10.14
C TYR A 338 -11.07 -3.12 11.37
N MET A 339 -12.27 -3.67 11.22
CA MET A 339 -12.99 -4.32 12.33
C MET A 339 -12.20 -5.50 12.91
N VAL A 340 -11.63 -6.36 12.07
CA VAL A 340 -10.79 -7.47 12.50
C VAL A 340 -9.58 -6.96 13.31
N PHE A 341 -8.89 -5.92 12.84
CA PHE A 341 -7.77 -5.34 13.57
C PHE A 341 -8.21 -4.67 14.88
N THR A 342 -9.35 -3.96 14.90
CA THR A 342 -9.90 -3.32 16.10
C THR A 342 -10.27 -4.34 17.18
N VAL A 343 -10.90 -5.46 16.80
CA VAL A 343 -11.21 -6.58 17.72
C VAL A 343 -9.91 -7.19 18.26
N MET A 344 -8.94 -7.50 17.39
CA MET A 344 -7.66 -8.05 17.82
C MET A 344 -6.88 -7.08 18.72
N ASN A 345 -6.95 -5.78 18.46
CA ASN A 345 -6.30 -4.77 19.26
C ASN A 345 -6.95 -4.65 20.66
N THR A 346 -8.28 -4.74 20.72
CA THR A 346 -9.04 -4.76 21.97
C THR A 346 -8.66 -5.95 22.86
N TRP A 347 -8.41 -7.12 22.26
CA TRP A 347 -8.08 -8.33 23.02
C TRP A 347 -6.59 -8.49 23.36
N ARG A 348 -5.69 -8.13 22.44
CA ARG A 348 -4.26 -8.47 22.56
C ARG A 348 -3.30 -7.28 22.44
N ASN A 349 -3.76 -6.14 21.94
CA ASN A 349 -2.95 -4.92 21.78
C ASN A 349 -1.69 -5.07 20.90
N ILE A 350 -1.73 -5.93 19.86
CA ILE A 350 -0.54 -6.31 19.05
C ILE A 350 -0.55 -5.68 17.64
N HIS A 351 -1.70 -5.22 17.15
CA HIS A 351 -1.88 -4.88 15.72
C HIS A 351 -2.27 -3.43 15.45
N TYR A 352 -1.95 -2.53 16.38
CA TYR A 352 -2.36 -1.13 16.29
C TYR A 352 -1.86 -0.40 15.03
N ASN A 353 -0.59 -0.56 14.64
CA ASN A 353 -0.08 0.10 13.44
C ASN A 353 -0.84 -0.35 12.17
N ARG A 354 -1.30 -1.61 12.13
CA ARG A 354 -2.10 -2.14 11.01
C ARG A 354 -3.51 -1.57 11.02
N GLN A 355 -4.13 -1.47 12.20
CA GLN A 355 -5.43 -0.80 12.39
C GLN A 355 -5.37 0.63 11.85
N MET A 356 -4.31 1.38 12.20
CA MET A 356 -4.08 2.76 11.75
C MET A 356 -3.93 2.87 10.23
N ILE A 357 -3.16 1.98 9.61
CA ILE A 357 -2.98 1.97 8.15
C ILE A 357 -4.31 1.71 7.44
N VAL A 358 -5.10 0.75 7.92
CA VAL A 358 -6.37 0.40 7.27
C VAL A 358 -7.41 1.52 7.43
N ILE A 359 -7.54 2.14 8.61
CA ILE A 359 -8.49 3.25 8.78
C ILE A 359 -8.06 4.49 8.00
N ALA A 360 -6.76 4.77 7.90
CA ALA A 360 -6.27 5.87 7.06
C ALA A 360 -6.59 5.63 5.58
N ALA A 361 -6.37 4.42 5.08
CA ALA A 361 -6.72 4.06 3.70
C ALA A 361 -8.23 4.14 3.44
N LEU A 362 -9.06 3.63 4.37
CA LEU A 362 -10.51 3.68 4.28
C LEU A 362 -11.02 5.13 4.30
N TRP A 363 -10.58 5.93 5.27
CA TRP A 363 -10.95 7.34 5.39
C TRP A 363 -10.56 8.13 4.15
N LEU A 364 -9.33 7.92 3.64
CA LEU A 364 -8.86 8.59 2.44
C LEU A 364 -9.70 8.22 1.21
N LYS A 365 -10.03 6.93 1.04
CA LYS A 365 -10.87 6.46 -0.06
C LYS A 365 -12.25 7.12 -0.03
N LEU A 366 -12.88 7.16 1.14
CA LEU A 366 -14.20 7.79 1.33
C LEU A 366 -14.13 9.32 1.12
N THR A 367 -13.11 9.98 1.65
CA THR A 367 -12.94 11.43 1.53
C THR A 367 -12.67 11.85 0.08
N VAL A 368 -11.82 11.12 -0.63
CA VAL A 368 -11.56 11.35 -2.06
C VAL A 368 -12.83 11.12 -2.88
N SER A 369 -13.56 10.03 -2.59
CA SER A 369 -14.86 9.78 -3.23
C SER A 369 -15.83 10.94 -2.99
N LEU A 370 -15.97 11.41 -1.75
CA LEU A 370 -16.85 12.54 -1.42
C LEU A 370 -16.42 13.82 -2.14
N TYR A 371 -15.12 14.09 -2.19
CA TYR A 371 -14.58 15.24 -2.91
C TYR A 371 -14.94 15.18 -4.39
N ILE A 372 -14.75 14.02 -5.02
CA ILE A 372 -15.12 13.81 -6.43
C ILE A 372 -16.63 14.01 -6.60
N THR A 373 -17.48 13.35 -5.82
CA THR A 373 -18.95 13.49 -5.93
C THR A 373 -19.44 14.94 -5.77
N ILE A 374 -18.79 15.75 -4.93
CA ILE A 374 -19.19 17.15 -4.69
C ILE A 374 -18.69 18.09 -5.80
N PHE A 375 -17.46 17.90 -6.27
CA PHE A 375 -16.75 18.88 -7.09
C PHE A 375 -16.55 18.45 -8.54
N LYS A 376 -16.78 17.19 -8.86
CA LYS A 376 -16.72 16.62 -10.20
C LYS A 376 -18.10 16.02 -10.47
N ASP A 377 -18.77 16.52 -11.51
CA ASP A 377 -20.12 16.10 -11.90
C ASP A 377 -20.07 14.72 -12.57
N VAL A 378 -19.57 13.71 -11.85
CA VAL A 378 -19.32 12.37 -12.36
C VAL A 378 -20.39 11.42 -11.83
N GLU A 379 -21.09 10.75 -12.76
CA GLU A 379 -22.09 9.74 -12.44
C GLU A 379 -21.50 8.50 -11.73
N LEU A 380 -20.18 8.30 -11.77
CA LEU A 380 -19.40 7.20 -11.15
C LEU A 380 -19.24 7.33 -9.62
N SER A 381 -20.15 8.01 -8.93
CA SER A 381 -20.07 8.19 -7.48
C SER A 381 -20.28 6.86 -6.76
N LEU A 382 -19.23 6.39 -6.08
CA LEU A 382 -19.20 5.11 -5.34
C LEU A 382 -20.30 4.95 -4.28
N PHE A 383 -20.76 6.06 -3.72
CA PHE A 383 -21.79 6.11 -2.70
C PHE A 383 -22.83 7.17 -3.07
N ILE A 384 -24.08 6.91 -2.69
CA ILE A 384 -25.10 7.96 -2.67
C ILE A 384 -24.62 9.08 -1.73
N LEU A 385 -24.71 10.34 -2.16
CA LEU A 385 -24.08 11.49 -1.47
C LEU A 385 -24.33 11.53 0.06
N PRO A 386 -25.58 11.41 0.55
CA PRO A 386 -25.87 11.28 1.99
C PRO A 386 -25.05 10.21 2.71
N PHE A 387 -24.91 9.02 2.12
CA PHE A 387 -24.14 7.92 2.73
C PHE A 387 -22.65 8.23 2.76
N ASN A 388 -22.13 8.85 1.69
CA ASN A 388 -20.72 9.24 1.63
C ASN A 388 -20.37 10.26 2.73
N ILE A 389 -21.23 11.28 2.90
CA ILE A 389 -21.09 12.28 3.97
C ILE A 389 -21.08 11.60 5.35
N VAL A 390 -22.04 10.71 5.62
CA VAL A 390 -22.11 9.97 6.89
C VAL A 390 -20.86 9.12 7.12
N LEU A 391 -20.40 8.41 6.09
CA LEU A 391 -19.20 7.57 6.17
C LEU A 391 -17.94 8.38 6.48
N VAL A 392 -17.76 9.56 5.88
CA VAL A 392 -16.65 10.47 6.21
C VAL A 392 -16.77 10.98 7.65
N ILE A 393 -17.97 11.38 8.08
CA ILE A 393 -18.22 11.83 9.46
C ILE A 393 -17.92 10.72 10.48
N LEU A 394 -18.25 9.47 10.18
CA LEU A 394 -18.00 8.33 11.08
C LEU A 394 -16.53 7.89 11.06
N THR A 395 -15.87 7.92 9.91
CA THR A 395 -14.47 7.46 9.79
C THR A 395 -13.44 8.49 10.24
N THR A 396 -13.77 9.79 10.19
CA THR A 396 -12.89 10.86 10.69
C THR A 396 -12.52 10.69 12.17
N PRO A 397 -13.47 10.55 13.13
CA PRO A 397 -13.13 10.32 14.53
C PRO A 397 -12.39 8.99 14.73
N LEU A 398 -12.71 7.94 13.97
CA LEU A 398 -11.97 6.67 14.01
C LEU A 398 -10.50 6.84 13.63
N LEU A 399 -10.23 7.63 12.58
CA LEU A 399 -8.87 7.98 12.18
C LEU A 399 -8.17 8.79 13.28
N LEU A 400 -8.83 9.80 13.84
CA LEU A 400 -8.26 10.62 14.91
C LEU A 400 -7.95 9.78 16.16
N PHE A 401 -8.84 8.91 16.61
CA PHE A 401 -8.56 7.97 17.70
C PHE A 401 -7.36 7.10 17.36
N SER A 402 -7.28 6.59 16.12
CA SER A 402 -6.14 5.80 15.68
C SER A 402 -4.85 6.61 15.47
N ILE A 403 -4.89 7.94 15.36
CA ILE A 403 -3.68 8.79 15.27
C ILE A 403 -3.23 9.24 16.66
N PHE A 404 -4.15 9.45 17.58
CA PHE A 404 -3.88 10.10 18.87
C PHE A 404 -3.68 9.15 20.04
N LYS A 405 -4.20 7.93 19.95
CA LYS A 405 -4.06 6.94 21.02
C LYS A 405 -2.57 6.60 21.21
N GLU A 406 -2.05 6.93 22.38
CA GLU A 406 -0.70 6.56 22.80
C GLU A 406 -0.75 5.12 23.27
N PHE A 407 -0.17 4.23 22.48
CA PHE A 407 -0.02 2.85 22.90
C PHE A 407 1.31 2.73 23.62
N ASN A 408 1.24 2.50 24.93
CA ASN A 408 2.34 1.93 25.67
C ASN A 408 2.69 0.60 25.01
N GLY A 409 3.68 0.65 24.11
CA GLY A 409 4.29 -0.50 23.46
C GLY A 409 5.07 -1.30 24.48
N GLY A 410 4.40 -1.84 25.49
CA GLY A 410 4.95 -2.86 26.36
C GLY A 410 5.12 -4.10 25.50
N THR A 411 6.34 -4.32 25.02
CA THR A 411 6.77 -5.68 24.68
C THR A 411 6.41 -6.58 25.85
N THR A 412 6.07 -7.85 25.61
CA THR A 412 5.71 -8.82 26.66
C THR A 412 6.72 -8.85 27.82
N ILE A 413 7.97 -8.46 27.56
CA ILE A 413 9.07 -8.29 28.51
C ILE A 413 8.81 -7.19 29.56
N ASP A 414 8.11 -6.11 29.22
CA ASP A 414 7.74 -5.05 30.17
C ASP A 414 6.60 -5.44 31.12
N ARG A 415 5.75 -6.40 30.70
CA ARG A 415 4.72 -6.96 31.58
C ARG A 415 5.33 -7.87 32.65
N ASP A 416 6.32 -8.68 32.28
CA ASP A 416 7.02 -9.54 33.23
C ASP A 416 7.90 -8.73 34.19
N LYS A 417 8.50 -7.62 33.74
CA LYS A 417 9.22 -6.69 34.64
C LYS A 417 8.32 -6.00 35.65
N LYS A 418 7.12 -5.53 35.24
CA LYS A 418 6.15 -4.96 36.19
C LYS A 418 5.57 -5.98 37.16
N ALA A 419 5.46 -7.25 36.74
CA ALA A 419 5.06 -8.33 37.64
C ALA A 419 6.16 -8.69 38.66
N GLN A 420 7.44 -8.54 38.28
CA GLN A 420 8.57 -8.73 39.20
C GLN A 420 8.77 -7.54 40.17
N ASP A 421 8.69 -6.30 39.70
CA ASP A 421 8.83 -5.10 40.55
C ASP A 421 7.68 -4.95 41.56
N GLY A 422 6.49 -5.49 41.27
CA GLY A 422 5.35 -5.50 42.19
C GLY A 422 5.38 -6.59 43.26
N SER A 423 6.45 -7.39 43.33
CA SER A 423 6.58 -8.49 44.31
C SER A 423 7.53 -8.19 45.48
N THR A 424 8.14 -7.00 45.50
CA THR A 424 9.11 -6.59 46.53
C THR A 424 8.59 -5.56 47.54
N ASP A 425 7.30 -5.23 47.50
CA ASP A 425 6.63 -4.50 48.58
C ASP A 425 5.59 -5.43 49.25
N ARG A 426 6.10 -6.28 50.15
CA ARG A 426 5.35 -6.86 51.27
C ARG A 426 6.21 -6.86 52.52
#